data_AF-A0A1Y2CE43-F1
#
_entry.id   AF-A0A1Y2CE43-F1
#
_cell.length_a   1.000
_cell.length_b   1.000
_cell.length_c   1.000
_cell.angle_alpha   90.00
_cell.angle_beta   90.00
_cell.angle_gamma   90.00
#
_symmetry.space_group_name_H-M   'P 1'
#
loop_
_entity.id
_entity.type
_entity.pdbx_description
1 polymer ?
#
loop_
_entity_poly.entity_id
_entity_poly.type
_entity_poly.pdbx_seq_one_letter_code
_entity_poly.pdbx_strand_id
1 'polypeptide(L)'
;MYQDSTIPFNAQEHLSALPSFCFPSNLQSLELDEYSSIGYTYKALGSALYCSSRALNPSSLTQYERDEMTRTSSHWSGQLFKRIITELTREAGDADTNCAVAGALLGCRIGYERLPKDWLAELKHADYLLQLADEFCDLVIGSD
;
A
#
# COMPACT_ATOMS: atom_id res chain seq x y z
N MET A 1 0.41 11.91 18.81
CA MET A 1 0.03 13.19 18.18
C MET A 1 -1.27 13.65 18.82
N TYR A 2 -1.26 14.74 19.58
CA TYR A 2 -2.49 15.33 20.11
C TYR A 2 -3.24 15.99 18.94
N GLN A 3 -4.38 15.46 18.54
CA GLN A 3 -5.34 16.25 17.77
C GLN A 3 -6.04 17.17 18.76
N ASP A 4 -5.72 18.46 18.64
CA ASP A 4 -6.42 19.51 19.38
C ASP A 4 -7.87 19.56 18.91
N SER A 5 -8.79 19.23 19.81
CA SER A 5 -10.23 19.19 19.59
C SER A 5 -10.87 20.56 19.27
N THR A 6 -10.06 21.62 19.17
CA THR A 6 -10.52 22.98 18.84
C THR A 6 -10.33 23.40 17.39
N ILE A 7 -9.75 22.56 16.51
CA ILE A 7 -9.68 22.89 15.08
C ILE A 7 -11.02 22.56 14.41
N PRO A 8 -11.78 23.56 13.90
CA PRO A 8 -13.04 23.30 13.23
C PRO A 8 -12.82 22.46 11.97
N PHE A 9 -13.69 21.46 11.75
CA PHE A 9 -13.69 20.67 10.53
C PHE A 9 -13.84 21.57 9.30
N ASN A 10 -12.80 21.62 8.47
CA ASN A 10 -12.78 22.44 7.26
C ASN A 10 -13.09 21.57 6.03
N ALA A 11 -14.38 21.39 5.73
CA ALA A 11 -14.83 20.58 4.60
C ALA A 11 -14.18 21.00 3.26
N GLN A 12 -13.93 22.29 3.06
CA GLN A 12 -13.37 22.81 1.81
C GLN A 12 -11.92 22.37 1.60
N GLU A 13 -11.13 22.33 2.66
CA GLU A 13 -9.76 21.83 2.66
C GLU A 13 -9.72 20.33 2.34
N HIS A 14 -10.62 19.55 2.94
CA HIS A 14 -10.76 18.12 2.66
C HIS A 14 -11.17 17.84 1.20
N LEU A 15 -12.07 18.66 0.65
CA LEU A 15 -12.53 18.55 -0.74
C LEU A 15 -11.44 18.92 -1.75
N SER A 16 -10.54 19.85 -1.43
CA SER A 16 -9.41 20.19 -2.31
C SER A 16 -8.24 19.21 -2.17
N ALA A 17 -8.03 18.65 -0.97
CA ALA A 17 -6.95 17.70 -0.71
C ALA A 17 -7.13 16.38 -1.48
N LEU A 18 -8.35 15.87 -1.58
CA LEU A 18 -8.64 14.60 -2.25
C LEU A 18 -8.13 14.55 -3.71
N PRO A 19 -8.53 15.45 -4.63
CA PRO A 19 -7.99 15.42 -5.99
C PRO A 19 -6.50 15.74 -6.06
N SER A 20 -5.95 16.50 -5.10
CA SER A 20 -4.55 16.91 -5.09
C SER A 20 -3.59 15.76 -4.73
N PHE A 21 -4.00 14.89 -3.79
CA PHE A 21 -3.12 13.84 -3.27
C PHE A 21 -3.56 12.43 -3.66
N CYS A 22 -4.85 12.17 -3.93
CA CYS A 22 -5.32 10.81 -4.19
C CYS A 22 -5.06 10.30 -5.61
N PHE A 23 -4.64 11.18 -6.54
CA PHE A 23 -4.36 10.83 -7.94
C PHE A 23 -3.00 11.37 -8.40
N PRO A 24 -1.90 11.02 -7.70
CA PRO A 24 -0.59 11.54 -8.04
C PRO A 24 -0.07 10.91 -9.33
N SER A 25 0.78 11.63 -10.06
CA SER A 25 1.41 11.12 -11.29
C SER A 25 2.56 10.15 -10.99
N ASN A 26 3.24 10.35 -9.85
CA ASN A 26 4.33 9.51 -9.34
C ASN A 26 4.41 9.65 -7.80
N LEU A 27 5.16 8.76 -7.15
CA LEU A 27 5.34 8.82 -5.69
C LEU A 27 5.98 10.13 -5.22
N GLN A 28 6.96 10.65 -5.97
CA GLN A 28 7.69 11.86 -5.59
C GLN A 28 6.78 13.08 -5.50
N SER A 29 5.73 13.15 -6.34
CA SER A 29 4.75 14.23 -6.31
C SER A 29 3.90 14.28 -5.03
N LEU A 30 3.94 13.25 -4.20
CA LEU A 30 3.29 13.25 -2.88
C LEU A 30 4.16 13.89 -1.80
N GLU A 31 5.46 14.07 -2.02
CA GLU A 31 6.40 14.65 -1.05
C GLU A 31 6.24 14.00 0.33
N LEU A 32 6.34 12.66 0.40
CA LEU A 32 6.04 11.89 1.61
C LEU A 32 7.01 12.15 2.76
N ASP A 33 8.22 12.62 2.45
CA ASP A 33 9.26 13.02 3.39
C ASP A 33 9.13 14.48 3.86
N GLU A 34 8.13 15.21 3.39
CA GLU A 34 7.89 16.60 3.80
C GLU A 34 7.56 16.67 5.30
N TYR A 35 8.49 17.22 6.08
CA TYR A 35 8.42 17.26 7.54
C TYR A 35 7.12 17.89 8.10
N SER A 36 6.60 18.93 7.45
CA SER A 36 5.37 19.64 7.85
C SER A 36 4.10 18.83 7.72
N SER A 37 4.11 17.74 6.96
CA SER A 37 2.92 16.95 6.62
C SER A 37 3.11 15.45 6.80
N ILE A 38 4.11 15.04 7.59
CA ILE A 38 4.25 13.65 8.05
C ILE A 38 2.97 13.22 8.76
N GLY A 39 2.42 12.06 8.36
CA GLY A 39 1.15 11.54 8.87
C GLY A 39 -0.10 12.15 8.23
N TYR A 40 0.05 12.94 7.15
CA TYR A 40 -1.11 13.51 6.47
C TYR A 40 -1.94 12.44 5.74
N THR A 41 -3.19 12.27 6.16
CA THR A 41 -4.07 11.16 5.74
C THR A 41 -4.26 11.04 4.23
N TYR A 42 -4.37 12.16 3.50
CA TYR A 42 -4.55 12.11 2.04
C TYR A 42 -3.27 11.72 1.30
N LYS A 43 -2.09 11.99 1.85
CA LYS A 43 -0.81 11.49 1.29
C LYS A 43 -0.70 9.97 1.46
N ALA A 44 -1.07 9.44 2.63
CA ALA A 44 -1.12 8.00 2.85
C ALA A 44 -2.15 7.31 1.93
N LEU A 45 -3.39 7.83 1.85
CA LEU A 45 -4.41 7.32 0.94
C LEU A 45 -3.96 7.40 -0.53
N GLY A 46 -3.36 8.52 -0.93
CA GLY A 46 -2.82 8.75 -2.26
C GLY A 46 -1.72 7.78 -2.63
N SER A 47 -0.79 7.51 -1.72
CA SER A 47 0.25 6.50 -1.93
C SER A 47 -0.35 5.11 -2.14
N ALA A 48 -1.39 4.75 -1.39
CA ALA A 48 -2.06 3.46 -1.52
C ALA A 48 -2.79 3.33 -2.86
N LEU A 49 -3.55 4.36 -3.25
CA LEU A 49 -4.24 4.40 -4.54
C LEU A 49 -3.26 4.36 -5.71
N TYR A 50 -2.18 5.13 -5.65
CA TYR A 50 -1.13 5.13 -6.67
C TYR A 50 -0.47 3.76 -6.79
N CYS A 51 -0.02 3.19 -5.66
CA CYS A 51 0.60 1.87 -5.62
C CYS A 51 -0.33 0.77 -6.12
N SER A 52 -1.61 0.83 -5.76
CA SER A 52 -2.60 -0.16 -6.15
C SER A 52 -3.13 0.03 -7.57
N SER A 53 -3.05 1.19 -8.19
CA SER A 53 -3.59 1.43 -9.54
C SER A 53 -2.54 1.41 -10.63
N ARG A 54 -1.28 1.72 -10.32
CA ARG A 54 -0.23 1.79 -11.34
C ARG A 54 0.03 0.42 -11.96
N ALA A 55 0.11 0.40 -13.29
CA ALA A 55 0.74 -0.69 -14.01
C ALA A 55 2.26 -0.48 -13.90
N LEU A 56 3.01 -1.51 -13.53
CA LEU A 56 4.46 -1.44 -13.71
C LEU A 56 4.74 -1.42 -15.21
N ASN A 57 5.47 -0.39 -15.65
CA ASN A 57 5.94 -0.32 -17.02
C ASN A 57 7.00 -1.41 -17.22
N PRO A 58 6.84 -2.34 -18.19
CA PRO A 58 7.83 -3.39 -18.44
C PRO A 58 9.22 -2.86 -18.84
N SER A 59 9.29 -1.62 -19.29
CA SER A 59 10.53 -0.88 -19.56
C SER A 59 11.29 -0.46 -18.30
N SER A 60 10.60 -0.31 -17.16
CA SER A 60 11.19 -0.02 -15.85
C SER A 60 11.68 -1.28 -15.13
N LEU A 61 11.50 -2.46 -15.73
CA LEU A 61 11.99 -3.73 -15.23
C LEU A 61 13.42 -3.99 -15.68
N THR A 62 14.23 -4.51 -14.78
CA THR A 62 15.48 -5.19 -15.11
C THR A 62 15.20 -6.41 -15.98
N GLN A 63 16.22 -6.88 -16.70
CA GLN A 63 16.07 -8.07 -17.54
C GLN A 63 15.69 -9.30 -16.71
N TYR A 64 16.25 -9.44 -15.50
CA TYR A 64 15.89 -10.50 -14.57
C TYR A 64 14.39 -10.49 -14.23
N GLU A 65 13.84 -9.32 -13.86
CA GLU A 65 12.42 -9.17 -13.52
C GLU A 65 11.50 -9.47 -14.72
N ARG A 66 11.87 -9.07 -15.94
CA ARG A 66 11.12 -9.42 -17.16
C ARG A 66 11.11 -10.93 -17.42
N ASP A 67 12.26 -11.56 -17.29
CA ASP A 67 12.39 -13.00 -17.50
C ASP A 67 11.58 -13.77 -16.44
N GLU A 68 11.58 -13.30 -15.20
CA GLU A 68 10.82 -13.87 -14.10
C GLU A 68 9.30 -13.67 -14.26
N MET A 69 8.86 -12.53 -14.80
CA MET A 69 7.47 -12.26 -15.17
C MET A 69 6.90 -13.31 -16.15
N THR A 70 7.72 -13.76 -17.10
CA THR A 70 7.29 -14.72 -18.13
C THR A 70 7.25 -16.18 -17.66
N ARG A 71 7.97 -16.53 -16.59
CA ARG A 71 8.09 -17.93 -16.13
C ARG A 71 6.88 -18.39 -15.33
N THR A 72 6.34 -17.59 -14.42
CA THR A 72 5.08 -17.89 -13.72
C THR A 72 4.34 -16.61 -13.29
N SER A 73 3.03 -16.54 -13.52
CA SER A 73 2.21 -15.36 -13.21
C SER A 73 1.99 -15.15 -11.70
N SER A 74 2.05 -16.22 -10.91
CA SER A 74 1.92 -16.18 -9.45
C SER A 74 3.18 -15.61 -8.80
N HIS A 75 4.38 -16.04 -9.22
CA HIS A 75 5.64 -15.53 -8.70
C HIS A 75 5.81 -14.05 -9.01
N TRP A 76 5.43 -13.63 -10.23
CA TRP A 76 5.42 -12.23 -10.63
C TRP A 76 4.61 -11.33 -9.71
N SER A 77 3.43 -11.79 -9.25
CA SER A 77 2.56 -10.99 -8.39
C SER A 77 3.19 -10.72 -7.02
N GLY A 78 3.93 -11.68 -6.47
CA GLY A 78 4.68 -11.52 -5.23
C GLY A 78 5.86 -10.55 -5.39
N GLN A 79 6.60 -10.64 -6.49
CA GLN A 79 7.71 -9.72 -6.79
C GLN A 79 7.22 -8.29 -7.04
N LEU A 80 6.09 -8.14 -7.74
CA LEU A 80 5.38 -6.88 -7.90
C LEU A 80 5.05 -6.24 -6.55
N PHE A 81 4.50 -7.03 -5.61
CA PHE A 81 4.21 -6.56 -4.26
C PHE A 81 5.47 -6.05 -3.55
N LYS A 82 6.54 -6.87 -3.52
CA LYS A 82 7.81 -6.46 -2.88
C LYS A 82 8.35 -5.18 -3.47
N ARG A 83 8.36 -5.09 -4.80
CA ARG A 83 8.89 -3.92 -5.51
C ARG A 83 8.11 -2.67 -5.16
N ILE A 84 6.78 -2.72 -5.24
CA ILE A 84 5.94 -1.56 -4.95
C ILE A 84 6.13 -1.10 -3.50
N ILE A 85 6.09 -2.03 -2.53
CA ILE A 85 6.28 -1.69 -1.12
C ILE A 85 7.69 -1.17 -0.85
N THR A 86 8.71 -1.74 -1.49
CA THR A 86 10.10 -1.26 -1.37
C THR A 86 10.25 0.14 -1.94
N GLU A 87 9.70 0.42 -3.12
CA GLU A 87 9.72 1.76 -3.71
C GLU A 87 9.02 2.78 -2.80
N LEU A 88 7.84 2.45 -2.27
CA LEU A 88 7.13 3.32 -1.33
C LEU A 88 7.90 3.54 -0.03
N THR A 89 8.51 2.49 0.54
CA THR A 89 9.32 2.60 1.76
C THR A 89 10.47 3.59 1.58
N ARG A 90 11.04 3.68 0.36
CA ARG A 90 12.16 4.57 0.03
C ARG A 90 11.77 6.05 -0.06
N GLU A 91 10.48 6.37 -0.12
CA GLU A 91 9.98 7.75 -0.04
C GLU A 91 9.98 8.30 1.40
N ALA A 92 10.40 7.48 2.39
CA ALA A 92 10.58 7.88 3.78
C ALA A 92 9.31 8.50 4.42
N GLY A 93 9.49 9.48 5.32
CA GLY A 93 8.41 10.08 6.10
C GLY A 93 7.75 9.07 7.05
N ASP A 94 6.42 8.99 6.99
CA ASP A 94 5.58 8.02 7.73
C ASP A 94 5.51 6.68 6.98
N ALA A 95 6.68 6.10 6.70
CA ALA A 95 6.82 4.98 5.77
C ALA A 95 6.08 3.71 6.22
N ASP A 96 6.02 3.45 7.52
CA ASP A 96 5.28 2.33 8.11
C ASP A 96 3.77 2.49 7.87
N THR A 97 3.20 3.66 8.15
CA THR A 97 1.78 3.94 7.88
C THR A 97 1.48 3.88 6.38
N ASN A 98 2.29 4.53 5.55
CA ASN A 98 2.11 4.54 4.10
C ASN A 98 2.14 3.10 3.53
N CYS A 99 3.12 2.29 3.94
CA CYS A 99 3.24 0.90 3.49
C CYS A 99 2.15 -0.01 4.05
N ALA A 100 1.67 0.23 5.28
CA ALA A 100 0.56 -0.54 5.83
C ALA A 100 -0.74 -0.34 5.02
N VAL A 101 -1.09 0.92 4.72
CA VAL A 101 -2.29 1.24 3.94
C VAL A 101 -2.15 0.77 2.49
N ALA A 102 -1.00 1.01 1.85
CA ALA A 102 -0.75 0.55 0.48
C ALA A 102 -0.72 -0.99 0.39
N GLY A 103 -0.11 -1.66 1.36
CA GLY A 103 -0.02 -3.11 1.45
C GLY A 103 -1.39 -3.77 1.60
N ALA A 104 -2.28 -3.20 2.42
CA ALA A 104 -3.65 -3.68 2.55
C ALA A 104 -4.39 -3.62 1.20
N LEU A 105 -4.37 -2.47 0.52
CA LEU A 105 -5.09 -2.29 -0.75
C LEU A 105 -4.50 -3.16 -1.88
N LEU A 106 -3.17 -3.20 -1.99
CA LEU A 106 -2.48 -4.02 -2.97
C LEU A 106 -2.67 -5.51 -2.70
N GLY A 107 -2.68 -5.92 -1.43
CA GLY A 107 -2.97 -7.28 -0.97
C GLY A 107 -4.37 -7.72 -1.38
N CYS A 108 -5.39 -6.87 -1.20
CA CYS A 108 -6.74 -7.13 -1.71
C CYS A 108 -6.78 -7.28 -3.23
N ARG A 109 -5.98 -6.49 -3.97
CA ARG A 109 -5.93 -6.54 -5.44
C ARG A 109 -5.32 -7.85 -5.96
N ILE A 110 -4.25 -8.34 -5.35
CA ILE A 110 -3.54 -9.54 -5.82
C ILE A 110 -3.99 -10.82 -5.12
N GLY A 111 -4.58 -10.74 -3.93
CA GLY A 111 -5.00 -11.88 -3.12
C GLY A 111 -3.86 -12.57 -2.38
N TYR A 112 -4.19 -13.20 -1.25
CA TYR A 112 -3.25 -13.82 -0.32
C TYR A 112 -2.29 -14.82 -0.97
N GLU A 113 -2.80 -15.68 -1.87
CA GLU A 113 -2.00 -16.72 -2.52
C GLU A 113 -0.83 -16.18 -3.35
N ARG A 114 -0.95 -14.93 -3.80
CA ARG A 114 0.03 -14.24 -4.65
C ARG A 114 0.97 -13.33 -3.86
N LEU A 115 0.81 -13.22 -2.54
CA LEU A 115 1.75 -12.49 -1.69
C LEU A 115 3.13 -13.17 -1.67
N PRO A 116 4.21 -12.40 -1.45
CA PRO A 116 5.56 -12.93 -1.44
C PRO A 116 5.78 -13.88 -0.25
N LYS A 117 5.95 -15.18 -0.54
CA LYS A 117 5.96 -16.26 0.45
C LYS A 117 7.14 -16.16 1.43
N ASP A 118 8.29 -15.66 1.00
CA ASP A 118 9.45 -15.42 1.86
C ASP A 118 9.23 -14.26 2.84
N TRP A 119 8.43 -13.24 2.47
CA TRP A 119 8.04 -12.19 3.42
C TRP A 119 7.00 -12.69 4.43
N LEU A 120 6.06 -13.53 3.98
CA LEU A 120 5.09 -14.16 4.88
C LEU A 120 5.75 -15.08 5.89
N ALA A 121 6.77 -15.84 5.48
CA ALA A 121 7.51 -16.76 6.35
C ALA A 121 8.21 -16.05 7.51
N GLU A 122 8.66 -14.80 7.29
CA GLU A 122 9.36 -13.99 8.30
C GLU A 122 8.43 -13.00 9.03
N LEU A 123 7.14 -12.99 8.72
CA LEU A 123 6.17 -12.07 9.30
C LEU A 123 5.90 -12.44 10.77
N LYS A 124 6.19 -11.51 11.68
CA LYS A 124 5.92 -11.69 13.11
C LYS A 124 4.42 -11.87 13.34
N HIS A 125 4.07 -12.89 14.12
CA HIS A 125 2.69 -13.21 14.47
C HIS A 125 1.80 -13.51 13.24
N ALA A 126 2.37 -14.04 12.15
CA ALA A 126 1.62 -14.38 10.94
C ALA A 126 0.36 -15.21 11.23
N ASP A 127 0.48 -16.27 12.04
CA ASP A 127 -0.65 -17.15 12.38
C ASP A 127 -1.80 -16.39 13.06
N TYR A 128 -1.47 -15.46 13.98
CA TYR A 128 -2.47 -14.62 14.65
C TYR A 128 -3.17 -13.67 13.69
N LEU A 129 -2.41 -13.05 12.77
CA LEU A 129 -2.97 -12.14 11.77
C LEU A 129 -3.88 -12.87 10.77
N LEU A 130 -3.50 -14.09 10.37
CA LEU A 130 -4.30 -14.93 9.48
C LEU A 130 -5.58 -15.38 10.17
N GLN A 131 -5.48 -15.85 11.41
CA GLN A 131 -6.66 -16.20 12.20
C GLN A 131 -7.64 -15.03 12.31
N LEU A 132 -7.14 -13.81 12.60
CA LEU A 132 -7.99 -12.63 12.68
C LEU A 132 -8.66 -12.29 11.34
N ALA A 133 -7.95 -12.46 10.23
CA ALA A 133 -8.49 -12.24 8.89
C ALA A 133 -9.57 -13.27 8.53
N ASP A 134 -9.36 -14.54 8.87
CA ASP A 134 -10.31 -15.63 8.65
C ASP A 134 -11.57 -15.43 9.49
N GLU A 135 -11.44 -15.14 10.79
CA GLU A 135 -12.57 -14.84 11.69
C GLU A 135 -13.41 -13.65 11.18
N PHE A 136 -12.74 -12.62 10.64
CA PHE A 136 -13.43 -11.49 10.02
C PHE A 136 -14.18 -11.90 8.74
N CYS A 137 -13.57 -12.73 7.90
CA CYS A 137 -14.21 -13.24 6.68
C CYS A 137 -15.44 -14.08 7.02
N ASP A 138 -15.34 -14.98 8.01
CA ASP A 138 -16.45 -15.81 8.49
C ASP A 138 -17.60 -14.94 9.02
N LEU A 139 -17.30 -13.88 9.77
CA LEU A 139 -18.29 -12.94 10.29
C LEU A 139 -19.04 -12.19 9.17
N VAL A 140 -18.33 -11.78 8.12
CA VAL A 140 -18.89 -10.93 7.04
C VAL A 140 -19.60 -11.76 5.97
N ILE A 141 -19.05 -12.91 5.60
CA ILE A 141 -19.55 -13.78 4.53
C ILE A 141 -20.64 -14.72 5.06
N GLY A 142 -20.64 -14.98 6.37
CA GLY A 142 -21.51 -15.96 7.01
C GLY A 142 -20.89 -17.35 6.92
N SER A 143 -20.83 -18.04 8.05
CA SER A 143 -20.50 -19.47 8.09
C SER A 143 -21.74 -20.25 7.63
N ASP A 144 -21.65 -20.99 6.52
CA ASP A 144 -22.67 -21.99 6.16
C ASP A 144 -22.77 -23.10 7.22
#